data_AF-A0A090X152-F1
#
_entry.id   AF-A0A090X152-F1
#
_cell.length_a   1.000
_cell.length_b   1.000
_cell.length_c   1.000
_cell.angle_alpha   90.00
_cell.angle_beta   90.00
_cell.angle_gamma   90.00
#
_symmetry.space_group_name_H-M   'P 1'
#
loop_
_entity.id
_entity.type
_entity.pdbx_description
1 polymer ?
#
loop_
_entity_poly.entity_id
_entity_poly.type
_entity_poly.pdbx_seq_one_letter_code
_entity_poly.pdbx_strand_id
1 'polypeptide(L)'
;MLKKLPGISVGQNDNILFRGASGINVMIDGKMTYLSGSQLANLLKGMSAEDINKIELITSPTAEFDAAGNTGIINIIPIKNIKKGYAVDLRTAVSKGKYWMTNENISASLRTKKINLYGSFDYNTPHRFTQNNSGNTINEEENTFQLNRENEKTFKIKYYTWRLGTEWQFSPKHNIGISYHGYIDDFKGFNNSTVNKVDNSGGVTIFYPFR
;
A
#
# COMPACT_ATOMS: atom_id res chain seq x y z
N MET A 1 2.59 1.26 7.41
CA MET A 1 1.48 1.05 8.35
C MET A 1 1.32 -0.44 8.70
N LEU A 2 1.06 -1.32 7.73
CA LEU A 2 0.90 -2.78 7.96
C LEU A 2 2.08 -3.45 8.69
N LYS A 3 3.32 -3.06 8.39
CA LYS A 3 4.53 -3.60 9.06
C LYS A 3 4.60 -3.32 10.58
N LYS A 4 3.73 -2.46 11.11
CA LYS A 4 3.64 -2.18 12.55
C LYS A 4 2.72 -3.14 13.31
N LEU A 5 1.96 -3.99 12.61
CA LEU A 5 1.10 -4.99 13.26
C LEU A 5 1.92 -6.24 13.65
N PRO A 6 1.81 -6.73 14.89
CA PRO A 6 2.53 -7.92 15.32
C PRO A 6 2.07 -9.16 14.54
N GLY A 7 3.03 -9.95 14.08
CA GLY A 7 2.77 -11.17 13.30
C GLY A 7 2.42 -10.95 11.83
N ILE A 8 2.40 -9.70 11.35
CA ILE A 8 2.23 -9.37 9.93
C ILE A 8 3.60 -9.13 9.29
N SER A 9 3.90 -9.85 8.22
CA SER A 9 5.05 -9.62 7.36
C SER A 9 4.61 -9.35 5.93
N VAL A 10 5.42 -8.58 5.20
CA VAL A 10 5.19 -8.26 3.78
C VAL A 10 6.31 -8.93 2.99
N GLY A 11 5.94 -9.89 2.14
CA GLY A 11 6.88 -10.61 1.28
C GLY A 11 7.45 -9.73 0.16
N GLN A 12 8.38 -10.27 -0.65
CA GLN A 12 9.03 -9.52 -1.74
C GLN A 12 8.05 -9.00 -2.82
N ASN A 13 6.90 -9.66 -3.00
CA ASN A 13 5.88 -9.29 -3.97
C ASN A 13 4.70 -8.53 -3.34
N ASP A 14 4.91 -7.85 -2.21
CA ASP A 14 3.86 -7.14 -1.45
C ASP A 14 2.71 -8.03 -0.96
N ASN A 15 2.87 -9.35 -0.99
CA ASN A 15 1.93 -10.28 -0.36
C ASN A 15 2.00 -10.14 1.16
N ILE A 16 0.83 -9.95 1.76
CA ILE A 16 0.67 -9.85 3.22
C ILE A 16 0.57 -11.26 3.79
N LEU A 17 1.45 -11.57 4.73
CA LEU A 17 1.54 -12.85 5.41
C LEU A 17 1.23 -12.64 6.90
N PHE A 18 0.46 -13.55 7.49
CA PHE A 18 0.23 -13.57 8.93
C PHE A 18 0.85 -14.84 9.51
N ARG A 19 1.83 -14.67 10.41
CA ARG A 19 2.60 -15.78 11.01
C ARG A 19 3.17 -16.76 9.96
N GLY A 20 3.53 -16.24 8.78
CA GLY A 20 4.08 -17.04 7.68
C GLY A 20 3.05 -17.70 6.76
N ALA A 21 1.75 -17.64 7.07
CA ALA A 21 0.69 -18.14 6.21
C ALA A 21 0.07 -17.03 5.34
N SER A 22 -0.24 -17.38 4.10
CA SER A 22 -1.03 -16.56 3.18
C SER A 22 -2.54 -16.80 3.38
N GLY A 23 -3.38 -15.89 2.89
CA GLY A 23 -4.84 -16.03 2.97
C GLY A 23 -5.44 -15.25 4.13
N ILE A 24 -5.04 -14.00 4.33
CA ILE A 24 -5.72 -13.12 5.30
C ILE A 24 -6.93 -12.51 4.61
N ASN A 25 -8.08 -12.55 5.26
CA ASN A 25 -9.27 -11.83 4.78
C ASN A 25 -9.22 -10.36 5.18
N VAL A 26 -9.86 -9.53 4.38
CA VAL A 26 -9.85 -8.08 4.60
C VAL A 26 -11.27 -7.58 4.78
N MET A 27 -11.48 -6.83 5.86
CA MET A 27 -12.66 -6.03 6.08
C MET A 27 -12.32 -4.55 5.97
N ILE A 28 -13.26 -3.78 5.44
CA ILE A 28 -13.26 -2.33 5.55
C ILE A 28 -14.51 -1.97 6.33
N ASP A 29 -14.32 -1.32 7.48
CA ASP A 29 -15.42 -0.89 8.36
C ASP A 29 -16.36 -2.06 8.74
N GLY A 30 -15.78 -3.22 9.06
CA GLY A 30 -16.52 -4.43 9.43
C GLY A 30 -17.19 -5.17 8.27
N LYS A 31 -17.04 -4.71 7.02
CA LYS A 31 -17.59 -5.38 5.83
C LYS A 31 -16.51 -6.15 5.09
N MET A 32 -16.74 -7.44 4.84
CA MET A 32 -15.85 -8.31 4.08
C MET A 32 -15.65 -7.77 2.66
N THR A 33 -14.40 -7.77 2.21
CA THR A 33 -14.00 -7.37 0.87
C THR A 33 -13.36 -8.56 0.15
N TYR A 34 -13.58 -8.67 -1.16
CA TYR A 34 -12.97 -9.71 -2.00
C TYR A 34 -11.60 -9.26 -2.54
N LEU A 35 -10.79 -8.61 -1.71
CA LEU A 35 -9.45 -8.16 -2.10
C LEU A 35 -8.43 -9.26 -1.82
N SER A 36 -7.60 -9.58 -2.82
CA SER A 36 -6.40 -10.39 -2.59
C SER A 36 -5.38 -9.63 -1.73
N GLY A 37 -4.40 -10.34 -1.15
CA GLY A 37 -3.35 -9.70 -0.34
C GLY A 37 -2.58 -8.59 -1.07
N SER A 38 -2.32 -8.76 -2.37
CA SER A 38 -1.66 -7.74 -3.19
C SER A 38 -2.57 -6.55 -3.53
N GLN A 39 -3.86 -6.81 -3.80
CA GLN A 39 -4.86 -5.74 -4.01
C GLN A 39 -5.07 -4.91 -2.74
N LEU A 40 -5.07 -5.55 -1.57
CA LEU A 40 -5.08 -4.87 -0.29
C LEU A 40 -3.85 -3.98 -0.11
N ALA A 41 -2.66 -4.52 -0.37
CA ALA A 41 -1.43 -3.76 -0.25
C ALA A 41 -1.45 -2.51 -1.16
N ASN A 42 -2.00 -2.63 -2.37
CA ASN A 42 -2.15 -1.50 -3.29
C ASN A 42 -3.21 -0.49 -2.84
N LEU A 43 -4.38 -0.96 -2.39
CA LEU A 43 -5.40 -0.07 -1.81
C LEU A 43 -4.82 0.74 -0.64
N LEU A 44 -4.11 0.09 0.28
CA LEU A 44 -3.49 0.76 1.44
C LEU A 44 -2.32 1.68 1.08
N LYS A 45 -1.66 1.46 -0.06
CA LYS A 45 -0.66 2.41 -0.60
C LYS A 45 -1.33 3.63 -1.24
N GLY A 46 -2.53 3.45 -1.80
CA GLY A 46 -3.35 4.53 -2.36
C GLY A 46 -4.04 5.38 -1.30
N MET A 47 -4.37 4.81 -0.15
CA MET A 47 -4.97 5.53 0.98
C MET A 47 -3.91 6.33 1.76
N SER A 48 -4.22 7.58 2.10
CA SER A 48 -3.40 8.34 3.05
C SER A 48 -3.51 7.74 4.46
N ALA A 49 -2.43 7.80 5.22
CA ALA A 49 -2.43 7.35 6.61
C ALA A 49 -3.44 8.12 7.48
N GLU A 50 -3.69 9.39 7.12
CA GLU A 50 -4.63 10.29 7.79
C GLU A 50 -6.09 9.91 7.54
N ASP A 51 -6.37 9.07 6.54
CA ASP A 51 -7.72 8.61 6.22
C ASP A 51 -8.12 7.34 6.99
N ILE A 52 -7.17 6.75 7.72
CA ILE A 52 -7.33 5.51 8.49
C ILE A 52 -7.34 5.86 9.98
N ASN A 53 -8.43 5.52 10.65
CA ASN A 53 -8.53 5.67 12.11
C ASN A 53 -7.69 4.60 12.81
N LYS A 54 -7.92 3.33 12.46
CA LYS A 54 -7.16 2.19 12.98
C LYS A 54 -7.22 0.98 12.05
N ILE A 55 -6.24 0.10 12.22
CA ILE A 55 -6.21 -1.22 11.58
C ILE A 55 -6.20 -2.25 12.70
N GLU A 56 -7.17 -3.15 12.67
CA GLU A 56 -7.33 -4.22 13.66
C GLU A 56 -7.00 -5.57 13.03
N LEU A 57 -6.45 -6.46 13.84
CA LEU A 57 -6.20 -7.84 13.46
C LEU A 57 -7.06 -8.75 14.33
N ILE A 58 -7.93 -9.51 13.69
CA ILE A 58 -8.81 -10.48 14.31
C ILE A 58 -8.22 -11.86 14.03
N THR A 59 -7.56 -12.44 15.03
CA THR A 59 -6.87 -13.73 14.91
C THR A 59 -7.78 -14.93 15.15
N SER A 60 -8.98 -14.69 15.67
CA SER A 60 -9.98 -15.72 15.99
C SER A 60 -11.35 -15.21 15.54
N PRO A 61 -11.69 -15.33 14.25
CA PRO A 61 -12.99 -14.96 13.76
C PRO A 61 -14.09 -15.76 14.48
N THR A 62 -15.22 -15.11 14.76
CA THR A 62 -16.42 -15.81 15.22
C THR A 62 -17.00 -16.65 14.08
N ALA A 63 -17.91 -17.59 14.39
CA ALA A 63 -18.52 -18.49 13.41
C ALA A 63 -19.16 -17.78 12.20
N GLU A 64 -19.59 -16.51 12.36
CA GLU A 64 -20.10 -15.66 11.28
C GLU A 64 -19.08 -15.40 10.16
N PHE A 65 -17.79 -15.50 10.46
CA PHE A 65 -16.68 -15.22 9.53
C PHE A 65 -15.76 -16.43 9.25
N ASP A 66 -16.07 -17.59 9.84
CA ASP A 66 -15.25 -18.83 9.80
C ASP A 66 -15.31 -19.58 8.46
N ALA A 67 -16.26 -19.22 7.58
CA ALA A 67 -16.52 -19.91 6.31
C ALA A 67 -15.38 -19.82 5.26
N ALA A 68 -14.29 -19.11 5.56
CA ALA A 68 -13.20 -18.85 4.61
C ALA A 68 -11.88 -19.57 4.92
N GLY A 69 -11.78 -20.34 6.02
CA GLY A 69 -10.60 -21.19 6.29
C GLY A 69 -9.28 -20.44 6.48
N ASN A 70 -9.32 -19.20 6.98
CA ASN A 70 -8.22 -18.25 6.88
C ASN A 70 -7.60 -17.88 8.23
N THR A 71 -6.28 -17.67 8.23
CA THR A 71 -5.42 -17.49 9.41
C THR A 71 -5.65 -16.19 10.19
N GLY A 72 -6.59 -15.34 9.77
CA GLY A 72 -7.01 -14.13 10.47
C GLY A 72 -7.73 -13.14 9.53
N ILE A 73 -8.30 -12.09 10.10
CA ILE A 73 -8.97 -11.00 9.37
C ILE A 73 -8.33 -9.66 9.74
N ILE A 74 -7.94 -8.88 8.73
CA ILE A 74 -7.53 -7.48 8.92
C ILE A 74 -8.75 -6.59 8.70
N ASN A 75 -9.13 -5.80 9.71
CA ASN A 75 -10.19 -4.82 9.60
C ASN A 75 -9.60 -3.40 9.53
N ILE A 76 -9.88 -2.68 8.44
CA ILE A 76 -9.46 -1.29 8.26
C ILE A 76 -10.64 -0.40 8.63
N ILE A 77 -10.46 0.43 9.64
CA ILE A 77 -11.48 1.37 10.09
C ILE A 77 -11.09 2.77 9.61
N PRO A 78 -11.81 3.34 8.62
CA PRO A 78 -11.56 4.69 8.15
C PRO A 78 -12.00 5.73 9.20
N ILE A 79 -11.44 6.95 9.11
CA ILE A 79 -11.95 8.07 9.91
C ILE A 79 -13.37 8.41 9.43
N LYS A 80 -14.29 8.53 10.39
CA LYS A 80 -15.68 8.95 10.14
C LYS A 80 -15.95 10.26 10.88
N ASN A 81 -16.46 11.25 10.17
CA ASN A 81 -16.90 12.49 10.81
C ASN A 81 -18.32 12.30 11.35
N ILE A 82 -18.47 12.28 12.68
CA ILE A 82 -19.71 11.88 13.36
C ILE A 82 -20.61 13.10 13.69
N LYS A 83 -20.14 14.32 13.44
CA LYS A 83 -20.91 15.54 13.74
C LYS A 83 -22.06 15.72 12.74
N LYS A 84 -23.22 16.19 13.23
CA LYS A 84 -24.34 16.58 12.36
C LYS A 84 -23.96 17.85 11.60
N GLY A 85 -24.35 17.92 10.33
CA GLY A 85 -24.01 19.02 9.42
C GLY A 85 -23.26 18.52 8.19
N TYR A 86 -22.63 19.44 7.47
CA TYR A 86 -21.73 19.12 6.37
C TYR A 86 -20.28 19.34 6.83
N ALA A 87 -19.36 18.55 6.30
CA ALA A 87 -17.93 18.76 6.43
C ALA A 87 -17.28 18.55 5.06
N VAL A 88 -16.33 19.41 4.73
CA VAL A 88 -15.50 19.31 3.53
C VAL A 88 -14.07 19.46 3.97
N ASP A 89 -13.24 18.51 3.59
CA ASP A 89 -11.83 18.46 3.91
C ASP A 89 -11.05 18.37 2.60
N LEU A 90 -10.13 19.32 2.41
CA LEU A 90 -9.18 19.34 1.31
C LEU A 90 -7.78 19.25 1.92
N ARG A 91 -7.01 18.23 1.51
CA ARG A 91 -5.64 18.03 1.97
C ARG A 91 -4.72 17.94 0.76
N THR A 92 -3.62 18.66 0.83
CA THR A 92 -2.55 18.62 -0.16
C THR A 92 -1.24 18.44 0.58
N ALA A 93 -0.39 17.54 0.10
CA ALA A 93 0.93 17.33 0.63
C ALA A 93 1.91 17.10 -0.52
N VAL A 94 2.94 17.94 -0.58
CA VAL A 94 4.02 17.82 -1.54
C VAL A 94 5.29 17.46 -0.79
N SER A 95 6.01 16.45 -1.27
CA SER A 95 7.28 16.03 -0.69
C SER A 95 8.31 15.78 -1.79
N LYS A 96 9.59 15.91 -1.44
CA LYS A 96 10.70 15.74 -2.37
C LYS A 96 11.79 14.89 -1.73
N GLY A 97 12.02 13.72 -2.31
CA GLY A 97 13.22 12.92 -2.06
C GLY A 97 14.22 13.15 -3.19
N LYS A 98 14.60 12.08 -3.91
CA LYS A 98 15.24 12.20 -5.24
C LYS A 98 14.27 12.74 -6.30
N TYR A 99 12.98 12.43 -6.15
CA TYR A 99 11.90 12.88 -7.03
C TYR A 99 10.77 13.53 -6.22
N TRP A 100 9.95 14.33 -6.89
CA TRP A 100 8.74 14.93 -6.34
C TRP A 100 7.64 13.89 -6.19
N MET A 101 6.92 13.98 -5.08
CA MET A 101 5.76 13.17 -4.74
C MET A 101 4.65 14.11 -4.24
N THR A 102 3.43 13.83 -4.64
CA THR A 102 2.25 14.59 -4.23
C THR A 102 1.18 13.65 -3.69
N ASN A 103 0.47 14.12 -2.67
CA ASN A 103 -0.70 13.47 -2.11
C ASN A 103 -1.82 14.52 -2.00
N GLU A 104 -2.88 14.32 -2.76
CA GLU A 104 -4.05 15.19 -2.80
C GLU A 104 -5.25 14.38 -2.33
N ASN A 105 -6.01 14.89 -1.37
CA ASN A 105 -7.25 14.30 -0.91
C ASN A 105 -8.33 15.36 -0.89
N ILE A 106 -9.49 15.01 -1.42
CA ILE A 106 -10.72 15.76 -1.23
C ILE A 106 -11.76 14.82 -0.64
N SER A 107 -12.39 15.23 0.45
CA SER A 107 -13.47 14.48 1.05
C SER A 107 -14.58 15.40 1.51
N ALA A 108 -15.80 14.87 1.44
CA ALA A 108 -16.99 15.57 1.86
C ALA A 108 -17.92 14.58 2.58
N SER A 109 -18.59 15.07 3.61
CA SER A 109 -19.62 14.32 4.31
C SER A 109 -20.80 15.22 4.66
N LEU A 110 -21.99 14.63 4.65
CA LEU A 110 -23.23 15.27 5.02
C LEU A 110 -23.99 14.33 5.95
N ARG A 111 -24.19 14.76 7.20
CA ARG A 111 -24.88 13.98 8.21
C ARG A 111 -26.09 14.73 8.76
N THR A 112 -27.26 14.20 8.44
CA THR A 112 -28.58 14.63 8.93
C THR A 112 -29.07 13.65 10.01
N LYS A 113 -30.26 13.89 10.61
CA LYS A 113 -30.86 13.00 11.61
C LYS A 113 -31.09 11.56 11.09
N LYS A 114 -31.40 11.39 9.81
CA LYS A 114 -31.74 10.07 9.23
C LYS A 114 -30.76 9.60 8.15
N ILE A 115 -29.94 10.48 7.59
CA ILE A 115 -29.09 10.16 6.44
C ILE A 115 -27.66 10.60 6.76
N ASN A 116 -26.70 9.76 6.42
CA ASN A 116 -25.29 10.06 6.45
C ASN A 116 -24.70 9.71 5.07
N LEU A 117 -24.25 10.71 4.33
CA LEU A 117 -23.61 10.55 3.03
C LEU A 117 -22.15 10.98 3.15
N TYR A 118 -21.24 10.22 2.57
CA TYR A 118 -19.83 10.58 2.52
C TYR A 118 -19.19 10.17 1.21
N GLY A 119 -18.18 10.93 0.81
CA GLY A 119 -17.37 10.67 -0.37
C GLY A 119 -15.94 11.16 -0.16
N SER A 120 -14.96 10.41 -0.67
CA SER A 120 -13.58 10.87 -0.78
C SER A 120 -12.96 10.46 -2.10
N PHE A 121 -12.02 11.27 -2.54
CA PHE A 121 -11.12 10.99 -3.63
C PHE A 121 -9.69 11.32 -3.20
N ASP A 122 -8.80 10.38 -3.46
CA ASP A 122 -7.41 10.40 -3.03
C ASP A 122 -6.52 10.17 -4.25
N TYR A 123 -5.61 11.09 -4.50
CA TYR A 123 -4.59 11.00 -5.55
C TYR A 123 -3.20 10.99 -4.92
N ASN A 124 -2.46 9.90 -5.12
CA ASN A 124 -1.14 9.72 -4.53
C ASN A 124 -0.11 9.34 -5.59
N THR A 125 1.05 10.00 -5.59
CA THR A 125 2.13 9.75 -6.56
C THR A 125 3.45 9.32 -5.91
N PRO A 126 3.50 8.15 -5.25
CA PRO A 126 4.74 7.68 -4.67
C PRO A 126 5.80 7.49 -5.75
N HIS A 127 6.98 8.07 -5.50
CA HIS A 127 8.12 8.02 -6.41
C HIS A 127 9.32 7.49 -5.64
N ARG A 128 9.57 6.18 -5.76
CA ARG A 128 10.58 5.48 -4.98
C ARG A 128 11.82 5.23 -5.81
N PHE A 129 12.96 5.66 -5.30
CA PHE A 129 14.27 5.33 -5.83
C PHE A 129 14.95 4.35 -4.86
N THR A 130 15.49 3.24 -5.39
CA THR A 130 16.29 2.28 -4.64
C THR A 130 17.60 2.08 -5.39
N GLN A 131 18.73 2.26 -4.69
CA GLN A 131 20.06 1.94 -5.19
C GLN A 131 20.61 0.79 -4.34
N ASN A 132 21.09 -0.26 -5.01
CA ASN A 132 21.75 -1.39 -4.35
C ASN A 132 23.14 -1.58 -4.93
N ASN A 133 24.14 -1.47 -4.07
CA ASN A 133 25.52 -1.77 -4.42
C ASN A 133 25.88 -3.13 -3.83
N SER A 134 26.36 -4.04 -4.66
CA SER A 134 26.81 -5.36 -4.25
C SER A 134 28.16 -5.64 -4.89
N GLY A 135 29.15 -6.06 -4.10
CA GLY A 135 30.47 -6.42 -4.56
C GLY A 135 30.78 -7.89 -4.31
N ASN A 136 31.46 -8.55 -5.24
CA ASN A 136 32.06 -9.87 -5.03
C ASN A 136 33.53 -9.83 -5.45
N THR A 137 34.39 -10.42 -4.63
CA THR A 137 35.79 -10.66 -4.99
C THR A 137 35.95 -12.11 -5.41
N ILE A 138 36.46 -12.34 -6.63
CA ILE A 138 36.77 -13.66 -7.16
C ILE A 138 38.29 -13.77 -7.20
N ASN A 139 38.83 -14.73 -6.47
CA ASN A 139 40.25 -15.07 -6.53
C ASN A 139 40.39 -16.29 -7.46
N GLU A 140 40.95 -16.08 -8.64
CA GLU A 140 41.53 -17.17 -9.45
C GLU A 140 43.05 -17.16 -9.24
N GLU A 141 43.69 -18.31 -9.39
CA GLU A 141 45.04 -18.61 -8.88
C GLU A 141 46.08 -17.47 -8.97
N GLU A 142 46.14 -16.74 -10.09
CA GLU A 142 47.05 -15.59 -10.27
C GLU A 142 46.36 -14.22 -10.38
N ASN A 143 45.02 -14.15 -10.39
CA ASN A 143 44.26 -12.92 -10.60
C ASN A 143 43.12 -12.73 -9.58
N THR A 144 43.09 -11.55 -8.96
CA THR A 144 41.95 -11.11 -8.14
C THR A 144 41.04 -10.20 -8.98
N PHE A 145 39.80 -10.63 -9.19
CA PHE A 145 38.77 -9.83 -9.84
C PHE A 145 37.82 -9.22 -8.82
N GLN A 146 37.57 -7.92 -8.92
CA GLN A 146 36.51 -7.25 -8.18
C GLN A 146 35.32 -7.00 -9.10
N LEU A 147 34.19 -7.60 -8.76
CA LEU A 147 32.91 -7.35 -9.41
C LEU A 147 32.11 -6.38 -8.57
N ASN A 148 31.92 -5.15 -9.06
CA ASN A 148 31.07 -4.15 -8.46
C ASN A 148 29.78 -4.05 -9.28
N ARG A 149 28.65 -4.40 -8.66
CA ARG A 149 27.34 -4.29 -9.29
C ARG A 149 26.53 -3.20 -8.62
N GLU A 150 26.04 -2.27 -9.42
CA GLU A 150 25.16 -1.20 -9.03
C GLU A 150 23.80 -1.41 -9.70
N ASN A 151 22.75 -1.54 -8.89
CA ASN A 151 21.37 -1.62 -9.38
C ASN A 151 20.58 -0.41 -8.95
N GLU A 152 20.06 0.32 -9.92
CA GLU A 152 19.12 1.42 -9.70
C GLU A 152 17.72 1.00 -10.13
N LYS A 153 16.77 1.05 -9.19
CA LYS A 153 15.34 0.84 -9.45
C LYS A 153 14.57 2.11 -9.15
N THR A 154 13.88 2.62 -10.16
CA THR A 154 12.96 3.75 -10.02
C THR A 154 11.53 3.28 -10.24
N PHE A 155 10.67 3.54 -9.26
CA PHE A 155 9.24 3.23 -9.31
C PHE A 155 8.45 4.53 -9.23
N LYS A 156 7.60 4.75 -10.24
CA LYS A 156 6.61 5.82 -10.25
C LYS A 156 5.24 5.18 -10.36
N ILE A 157 4.41 5.39 -9.35
CA ILE A 157 3.03 4.89 -9.36
C ILE A 157 2.11 6.08 -9.16
N LYS A 158 1.00 6.10 -9.87
CA LYS A 158 -0.11 7.01 -9.57
C LYS A 158 -1.28 6.18 -9.08
N TYR A 159 -1.71 6.42 -7.85
CA TYR A 159 -2.91 5.82 -7.29
C TYR A 159 -4.04 6.83 -7.32
N TYR A 160 -5.22 6.37 -7.74
CA TYR A 160 -6.47 7.09 -7.59
C TYR A 160 -7.40 6.21 -6.79
N THR A 161 -7.78 6.63 -5.58
CA THR A 161 -8.67 5.88 -4.70
C THR A 161 -9.94 6.67 -4.49
N TRP A 162 -11.09 6.02 -4.57
CA TRP A 162 -12.38 6.63 -4.27
C TRP A 162 -13.12 5.82 -3.22
N ARG A 163 -13.83 6.55 -2.37
CA ARG A 163 -14.70 5.98 -1.34
C ARG A 163 -16.01 6.72 -1.40
N LEU A 164 -17.11 5.98 -1.50
CA LEU A 164 -18.46 6.54 -1.49
C LEU A 164 -19.28 5.72 -0.50
N GLY A 165 -20.14 6.37 0.26
CA GLY A 165 -21.06 5.63 1.10
C GLY A 165 -22.23 6.45 1.59
N THR A 166 -23.32 5.76 1.81
CA THR A 166 -24.56 6.31 2.35
C THR A 166 -25.09 5.38 3.42
N GLU A 167 -25.62 5.94 4.49
CA GLU A 167 -26.30 5.24 5.56
C GLU A 167 -27.62 5.93 5.84
N TRP A 168 -28.69 5.16 5.82
CA TRP A 168 -30.05 5.62 6.08
C TRP A 168 -30.61 4.93 7.32
N GLN A 169 -30.94 5.72 8.32
CA GLN A 169 -31.65 5.31 9.52
C GLN A 169 -33.16 5.47 9.29
N PHE A 170 -33.83 4.37 8.95
CA PHE A 170 -35.27 4.36 8.74
C PHE A 170 -36.05 4.36 10.07
N SER A 171 -35.48 3.77 11.12
CA SER A 171 -36.03 3.73 12.49
C SER A 171 -34.92 3.96 13.53
N PRO A 172 -35.22 4.40 14.77
CA PRO A 172 -34.19 4.71 15.77
C PRO A 172 -33.21 3.57 16.08
N LYS A 173 -33.63 2.31 15.86
CA LYS A 173 -32.83 1.10 16.07
C LYS A 173 -32.40 0.40 14.78
N HIS A 174 -32.73 0.92 13.60
CA HIS A 174 -32.43 0.26 12.35
C HIS A 174 -31.83 1.22 11.31
N ASN A 175 -30.67 0.84 10.80
CA ASN A 175 -29.95 1.53 9.74
C ASN A 175 -29.64 0.57 8.60
N ILE A 176 -29.55 1.11 7.38
CA ILE A 176 -29.08 0.40 6.20
C ILE A 176 -28.01 1.27 5.57
N GLY A 177 -26.86 0.67 5.23
CA GLY A 177 -25.74 1.40 4.67
C GLY A 177 -25.11 0.72 3.47
N ILE A 178 -24.92 1.48 2.40
CA ILE A 178 -24.24 1.07 1.18
C ILE A 178 -22.91 1.82 1.11
N SER A 179 -21.83 1.10 0.83
CA SER A 179 -20.49 1.69 0.72
C SER A 179 -19.73 1.04 -0.42
N TYR A 180 -19.00 1.86 -1.17
CA TYR A 180 -18.17 1.46 -2.29
C TYR A 180 -16.76 2.01 -2.09
N HIS A 181 -15.77 1.13 -2.23
CA HIS A 181 -14.36 1.44 -2.12
C HIS A 181 -13.68 0.88 -3.36
N GLY A 182 -12.94 1.72 -4.07
CA GLY A 182 -12.22 1.30 -5.26
C GLY A 182 -10.94 2.09 -5.44
N TYR A 183 -10.01 1.51 -6.18
CA TYR A 183 -8.76 2.15 -6.56
C TYR A 183 -8.36 1.74 -7.98
N ILE A 184 -7.63 2.63 -8.64
CA ILE A 184 -6.91 2.34 -9.89
C ILE A 184 -5.46 2.81 -9.76
N ASP A 185 -4.55 2.13 -10.43
CA ASP A 185 -3.14 2.47 -10.42
C ASP A 185 -2.51 2.47 -11.83
N ASP A 186 -1.59 3.42 -12.06
CA ASP A 186 -0.71 3.48 -13.24
C ASP A 186 0.73 3.25 -12.76
N PHE A 187 1.17 2.00 -12.82
CA PHE A 187 2.51 1.58 -12.41
C PHE A 187 3.51 1.73 -13.56
N LYS A 188 4.59 2.48 -13.32
CA LYS A 188 5.75 2.57 -14.21
C LYS A 188 7.04 2.28 -13.44
N GLY A 189 7.70 1.19 -13.78
CA GLY A 189 8.99 0.78 -13.20
C GLY A 189 10.10 0.83 -14.24
N PHE A 190 11.22 1.46 -13.88
CA PHE A 190 12.46 1.42 -14.65
C PHE A 190 13.55 0.75 -13.81
N ASN A 191 14.27 -0.19 -14.41
CA ASN A 191 15.36 -0.90 -13.77
C ASN A 191 16.63 -0.74 -14.62
N ASN A 192 17.71 -0.25 -14.01
CA ASN A 192 19.01 -0.16 -14.64
C ASN A 192 20.03 -0.90 -13.77
N SER A 193 20.85 -1.74 -14.37
CA SER A 193 21.85 -2.56 -13.66
C SER A 193 23.19 -2.44 -14.35
N THR A 194 24.16 -1.84 -13.68
CA THR A 194 25.52 -1.72 -14.21
C THR A 194 26.44 -2.68 -13.45
N VAL A 195 27.26 -3.44 -14.19
CA VAL A 195 28.25 -4.33 -13.60
C VAL A 195 29.63 -3.92 -14.08
N ASN A 196 30.50 -3.54 -13.16
CA ASN A 196 31.89 -3.19 -13.43
C ASN A 196 32.80 -4.32 -12.94
N LYS A 197 33.65 -4.82 -13.82
CA LYS A 197 34.74 -5.74 -13.46
C LYS A 197 36.05 -4.95 -13.43
N VAL A 198 36.75 -4.99 -12.31
CA VAL A 198 38.08 -4.38 -12.12
C VAL A 198 39.11 -5.47 -11.89
N ASP A 199 40.19 -5.43 -12.66
CA ASP A 199 41.35 -6.32 -12.54
C ASP A 199 42.53 -5.58 -11.85
N ASN A 200 43.50 -6.32 -11.30
CA ASN A 200 44.67 -5.78 -10.58
C ASN A 200 45.57 -4.86 -11.43
N SER A 201 45.41 -4.87 -12.76
CA SER A 201 46.09 -4.00 -13.72
C SER A 201 45.41 -2.64 -13.95
N GLY A 202 44.29 -2.35 -13.27
CA GLY A 202 43.53 -1.11 -13.43
C GLY A 202 42.59 -1.07 -14.64
N GLY A 203 42.48 -2.17 -15.40
CA GLY A 203 41.51 -2.31 -16.48
C GLY A 203 40.08 -2.40 -15.95
N VAL A 204 39.23 -1.44 -16.32
CA VAL A 204 37.79 -1.44 -16.01
C VAL A 204 37.01 -1.91 -17.23
N THR A 205 36.37 -3.08 -17.13
CA THR A 205 35.41 -3.54 -18.15
C THR A 205 33.99 -3.31 -17.63
N ILE A 206 33.27 -2.39 -18.28
CA ILE A 206 31.88 -2.03 -17.94
C ILE A 206 30.93 -2.92 -18.75
N PHE A 207 30.11 -3.71 -18.07
CA PHE A 207 29.01 -4.44 -18.68
C PHE A 207 27.71 -3.64 -18.47
N TYR A 208 27.09 -3.26 -19.59
CA TYR A 208 25.76 -2.63 -19.61
C TYR A 208 24.66 -3.70 -19.43
N PRO A 209 23.50 -3.33 -18.84
CA PRO A 209 22.42 -4.28 -18.59
C PRO A 209 21.76 -4.77 -19.88
N PHE A 210 21.27 -6.01 -19.84
CA PHE A 210 20.24 -6.49 -20.76
C PHE A 210 18.90 -5.80 -20.44
N ARG A 211 18.22 -5.33 -21.50
CA ARG A 211 16.90 -4.68 -21.46
C ARG A 211 15.81 -5.58 -20.91
#